data_AF-A0AAV9LVI6-F1
#
_entry.id   AF-A0AAV9LVI6-F1
#
_cell.length_a   1.000
_cell.length_b   1.000
_cell.length_c   1.000
_cell.angle_alpha   90.00
_cell.angle_beta   90.00
_cell.angle_gamma   90.00
#
_symmetry.space_group_name_H-M   'P 1'
#
loop_
_entity.id
_entity.type
_entity.pdbx_description
1 polymer ?
#
loop_
_entity_poly.entity_id
_entity_poly.type
_entity_poly.pdbx_seq_one_letter_code
_entity_poly.pdbx_strand_id
1 'polypeptide(L)'
;MEEQASSSSSTGASSSQLQPSLDDCLKLLRGERDEQRLAGLLLVTKFCSKDDHTAIRKVYDALGPQFLHRLLRTGIGKGSDVRSDNRDAYLQLSITVLAAFCRVPQIAASEEMINKIPLILETISRDEEGVQTLYKSGGLNVLASQMMILPNGSHMIELSLRLVQIIVIKLPSENVYSEHPTDLSLVVCAVAEQFAVLQNALKFEALHLLSTILSNRNSAPVYDALRLMENDVWSTNLRIGIVAILQNRVAPSHKLHALVLAECVISIVGERWLIGEMNLTGSQVSLPADRCILLILESSRVEIAVLLNDLAYLKYEASNASSNRENILVKQRNLGVAFSLVEKIIKLISSFGGEECESTFTKIISGLNETIGVVLDYLRDAKEHGQMKGDDLLAAVRVIGSYLAEAPDACKDKVIELLAYMLSIEGEDELRFGVSVTVVGYLIALIDQNNFTSEDNGSIFLACDTILNLLLKQEQIKFPSDDPSFIRLLVALSHWAEGMDDASIIMMASSICSLILELTSEESLLNHPDFTSGDIGNLSKLIRQSFVMCGQDLISDDAKAEVDLFQIITSAYSSWADRFPSIKQAVESSGPFGFRHVS
;
A
#
# COMPACT_ATOMS: atom_id res chain seq x y z
N MET A 1 71.16 90.69 -14.38
CA MET A 1 70.63 91.33 -15.60
C MET A 1 69.60 90.39 -16.18
N GLU A 2 68.39 90.91 -16.32
CA GLU A 2 67.35 90.60 -17.33
C GLU A 2 66.97 89.14 -17.67
N GLU A 3 65.70 88.85 -17.36
CA GLU A 3 64.63 88.51 -18.32
C GLU A 3 64.82 87.46 -19.45
N GLN A 4 63.91 86.48 -19.39
CA GLN A 4 63.04 85.92 -20.46
C GLN A 4 63.60 85.29 -21.75
N ALA A 5 63.19 84.02 -21.97
CA ALA A 5 62.49 83.48 -23.17
C ALA A 5 62.75 81.96 -23.25
N SER A 6 61.87 81.08 -22.75
CA SER A 6 60.69 80.48 -23.41
C SER A 6 60.97 79.39 -24.46
N SER A 7 60.52 78.16 -24.11
CA SER A 7 60.04 77.03 -24.95
C SER A 7 61.11 76.21 -25.71
N SER A 8 61.05 74.87 -25.84
CA SER A 8 59.95 73.90 -25.67
C SER A 8 60.44 72.45 -25.51
N SER A 9 59.66 71.69 -24.73
CA SER A 9 59.30 70.26 -24.86
C SER A 9 60.36 69.16 -24.86
N SER A 10 60.44 68.42 -23.75
CA SER A 10 60.09 66.98 -23.72
C SER A 10 60.06 66.49 -22.27
N THR A 11 58.87 66.27 -21.72
CA THR A 11 58.71 65.61 -20.42
C THR A 11 57.79 64.42 -20.62
N GLY A 12 58.36 63.23 -20.44
CA GLY A 12 57.68 61.96 -20.57
C GLY A 12 56.55 61.83 -19.55
N ALA A 13 55.39 61.38 -20.05
CA ALA A 13 54.30 60.91 -19.22
C ALA A 13 54.66 59.53 -18.66
N SER A 14 54.85 59.45 -17.35
CA SER A 14 54.88 58.21 -16.59
C SER A 14 53.45 57.69 -16.39
N SER A 15 53.11 56.60 -17.06
CA SER A 15 51.85 55.87 -16.92
C SER A 15 51.85 55.02 -15.63
N SER A 16 51.23 55.53 -14.56
CA SER A 16 50.87 54.73 -13.40
C SER A 16 49.63 53.89 -13.71
N GLN A 17 49.78 52.56 -13.76
CA GLN A 17 48.67 51.60 -13.82
C GLN A 17 47.77 51.77 -12.59
N LEU A 18 46.58 52.36 -12.75
CA LEU A 18 45.55 52.37 -11.71
C LEU A 18 45.05 50.94 -11.49
N GLN A 19 45.27 50.38 -10.30
CA GLN A 19 44.52 49.22 -9.86
C GLN A 19 43.04 49.63 -9.70
N PRO A 20 42.08 48.88 -10.24
CA PRO A 20 40.67 49.22 -10.12
C PRO A 20 40.26 49.19 -8.65
N SER A 21 39.62 50.25 -8.16
CA SER A 21 39.12 50.33 -6.79
C SER A 21 37.74 49.65 -6.66
N LEU A 22 37.31 49.30 -5.43
CA LEU A 22 35.95 48.79 -5.17
C LEU A 22 34.87 49.78 -5.67
N ASP A 23 35.14 51.08 -5.61
CA ASP A 23 34.21 52.11 -6.10
C ASP A 23 34.09 52.11 -7.63
N ASP A 24 35.17 51.80 -8.36
CA ASP A 24 35.12 51.66 -9.83
C ASP A 24 34.37 50.39 -10.25
N CYS A 25 34.47 49.33 -9.45
CA CYS A 25 33.65 48.12 -9.61
C CYS A 25 32.16 48.41 -9.37
N LEU A 26 31.80 49.16 -8.32
CA LEU A 26 30.41 49.56 -8.04
C LEU A 26 29.83 50.45 -9.16
N LYS A 27 30.63 51.31 -9.79
CA LYS A 27 30.20 52.09 -10.96
C LYS A 27 29.87 51.20 -12.16
N LEU A 28 30.68 50.16 -12.41
CA LEU A 28 30.42 49.19 -13.48
C LEU A 28 29.14 48.39 -13.22
N LEU A 29 28.90 47.98 -11.97
CA LEU A 29 27.68 47.27 -11.55
C LEU A 29 26.41 48.11 -11.71
N ARG A 30 26.51 49.44 -11.59
CA ARG A 30 25.41 50.39 -11.82
C ARG A 30 25.24 50.80 -13.28
N GLY A 31 26.06 50.27 -14.19
CA GLY A 31 26.00 50.59 -15.62
C GLY A 31 24.64 50.28 -16.25
N GLU A 32 24.30 50.93 -17.36
CA GLU A 32 23.01 50.72 -18.05
C GLU A 32 22.99 49.43 -18.88
N ARG A 33 24.16 48.97 -19.32
CA ARG A 33 24.32 47.80 -20.18
C ARG A 33 24.68 46.52 -19.39
N ASP A 34 24.10 45.40 -19.78
CA ASP A 34 24.32 44.11 -19.10
C ASP A 34 25.79 43.65 -19.22
N GLU A 35 26.54 44.03 -20.28
CA GLU A 35 27.97 43.70 -20.39
C GLU A 35 28.83 44.44 -19.36
N GLN A 36 28.46 45.68 -19.01
CA GLN A 36 29.16 46.46 -17.98
C GLN A 36 28.94 45.86 -16.59
N ARG A 37 27.70 45.43 -16.32
CA ARG A 37 27.33 44.76 -15.07
C ARG A 37 28.03 43.42 -14.92
N LEU A 38 28.15 42.65 -16.01
CA LEU A 38 28.86 41.37 -16.02
C LEU A 38 30.38 41.54 -15.81
N ALA A 39 30.99 42.55 -16.46
CA ALA A 39 32.39 42.91 -16.22
C ALA A 39 32.62 43.34 -14.76
N GLY A 40 31.68 44.10 -14.18
CA GLY A 40 31.67 44.44 -12.76
C GLY A 40 31.66 43.19 -11.87
N LEU A 41 30.76 42.23 -12.12
CA LEU A 41 30.65 40.99 -11.34
C LEU A 41 31.92 40.13 -11.37
N LEU A 42 32.58 40.02 -12.52
CA LEU A 42 33.85 39.30 -12.62
C LEU A 42 34.95 39.97 -11.79
N LEU A 43 34.95 41.30 -11.70
CA LEU A 43 35.90 42.05 -10.87
C LEU A 43 35.58 41.95 -9.36
N VAL A 44 34.31 41.81 -8.96
CA VAL A 44 33.90 41.67 -7.55
C VAL A 44 34.63 40.53 -6.84
N THR A 45 34.90 39.43 -7.55
CA THR A 45 35.61 38.26 -7.00
C THR A 45 37.04 38.57 -6.52
N LYS A 46 37.65 39.66 -7.00
CA LYS A 46 38.99 40.11 -6.58
C LYS A 46 38.98 40.98 -5.32
N PHE A 47 37.84 41.57 -4.98
CA PHE A 47 37.73 42.59 -3.93
C PHE A 47 36.87 42.18 -2.75
N CYS A 48 35.97 41.20 -2.91
CA CYS A 48 35.10 40.72 -1.84
C CYS A 48 35.57 39.35 -1.32
N SER A 49 35.83 39.26 -0.01
CA SER A 49 36.01 37.98 0.67
C SER A 49 34.65 37.29 0.88
N LYS A 50 34.65 35.96 1.06
CA LYS A 50 33.44 35.14 1.15
C LYS A 50 32.50 35.51 2.31
N ASP A 51 33.03 36.20 3.33
CA ASP A 51 32.34 36.51 4.60
C ASP A 51 32.17 38.02 4.84
N ASP A 52 32.55 38.88 3.87
CA ASP A 52 32.32 40.33 3.99
C ASP A 52 30.87 40.68 3.66
N HIS A 53 29.99 40.53 4.64
CA HIS A 53 28.56 40.82 4.51
C HIS A 53 28.28 42.27 4.11
N THR A 54 29.17 43.20 4.45
CA THR A 54 28.99 44.63 4.13
C THR A 54 29.30 44.91 2.66
N ALA A 55 30.36 44.31 2.11
CA ALA A 55 30.69 44.42 0.70
C ALA A 55 29.66 43.67 -0.17
N ILE A 56 29.23 42.48 0.25
CA ILE A 56 28.19 41.70 -0.44
C ILE A 56 26.89 42.51 -0.57
N ARG A 57 26.49 43.21 0.50
CA ARG A 57 25.31 44.09 0.48
C ARG A 57 25.47 45.27 -0.48
N LYS A 58 26.62 45.95 -0.48
CA LYS A 58 26.89 47.05 -1.43
C LYS A 58 26.83 46.59 -2.88
N VAL A 59 27.32 45.39 -3.17
CA VAL A 59 27.28 44.77 -4.51
C VAL A 59 25.84 44.44 -4.90
N TYR A 60 25.05 43.88 -3.98
CA TYR A 60 23.63 43.59 -4.20
C TYR A 60 22.84 44.86 -4.56
N ASP A 61 22.99 45.91 -3.75
CA ASP A 61 22.31 47.20 -3.96
C ASP A 61 22.74 47.86 -5.29
N ALA A 62 23.96 47.62 -5.76
CA ALA A 62 24.48 48.20 -7.00
C ALA A 62 23.99 47.50 -8.28
N LEU A 63 23.73 46.18 -8.22
CA LEU A 63 23.32 45.37 -9.39
C LEU A 63 21.85 45.53 -9.76
N GLY A 64 21.00 45.66 -8.75
CA GLY A 64 19.56 45.70 -8.89
C GLY A 64 18.91 44.35 -9.24
N PRO A 65 17.61 44.17 -8.91
CA PRO A 65 16.91 42.88 -9.02
C PRO A 65 16.74 42.35 -10.44
N GLN A 66 16.53 43.27 -11.39
CA GLN A 66 16.16 42.95 -12.77
C GLN A 66 17.30 42.29 -13.53
N PHE A 67 18.55 42.72 -13.28
CA PHE A 67 19.72 42.13 -13.90
C PHE A 67 19.87 40.66 -13.50
N LEU A 68 19.80 40.36 -12.20
CA LEU A 68 19.88 38.99 -11.69
C LEU A 68 18.76 38.10 -12.24
N HIS A 69 17.55 38.66 -12.37
CA HIS A 69 16.42 37.93 -12.95
C HIS A 69 16.64 37.62 -14.44
N ARG A 70 17.12 38.59 -15.24
CA ARG A 70 17.47 38.37 -16.65
C ARG A 70 18.60 37.36 -16.80
N LEU A 71 19.67 37.49 -16.02
CA LEU A 71 20.84 36.61 -16.06
C LEU A 71 20.43 35.14 -15.81
N LEU A 72 19.62 34.91 -14.77
CA LEU A 72 19.09 33.58 -14.45
C LEU A 72 18.16 33.04 -15.56
N ARG A 73 17.25 33.87 -16.10
CA ARG A 73 16.37 33.45 -17.21
C ARG A 73 17.12 33.10 -18.49
N THR A 74 18.18 33.85 -18.80
CA THR A 74 19.06 33.57 -19.95
C THR A 74 19.81 32.26 -19.76
N GLY A 75 20.34 32.02 -18.55
CA GLY A 75 20.98 30.74 -18.19
C GLY A 75 20.04 29.54 -18.30
N ILE A 76 18.78 29.68 -17.89
CA ILE A 76 17.75 28.62 -17.98
C ILE A 76 17.26 28.39 -19.43
N GLY A 77 17.47 29.35 -20.33
CA GLY A 77 17.06 29.28 -21.74
C GLY A 77 15.69 29.88 -22.05
N LYS A 78 15.14 30.70 -21.14
CA LYS A 78 13.81 31.38 -21.26
C LYS A 78 13.91 32.85 -21.74
N GLY A 79 15.02 33.22 -22.38
CA GLY A 79 15.28 34.55 -22.95
C GLY A 79 15.04 34.59 -24.48
N SER A 80 14.80 35.78 -25.04
CA SER A 80 14.36 35.98 -26.43
C SER A 80 15.42 35.69 -27.51
N ASP A 81 16.70 35.51 -27.15
CA ASP A 81 17.77 35.19 -28.10
C ASP A 81 18.32 33.78 -27.88
N VAL A 82 17.68 32.81 -28.52
CA VAL A 82 18.02 31.39 -28.44
C VAL A 82 19.06 31.01 -29.50
N ARG A 83 20.31 31.45 -29.30
CA ARG A 83 21.56 30.78 -29.76
C ARG A 83 22.73 31.27 -28.91
N SER A 84 23.10 30.54 -27.85
CA SER A 84 24.28 30.88 -27.06
C SER A 84 24.92 29.60 -26.55
N ASP A 85 26.09 29.28 -27.08
CA ASP A 85 27.00 28.24 -26.56
C ASP A 85 27.45 28.52 -25.11
N ASN A 86 27.12 29.69 -24.56
CA ASN A 86 27.51 30.16 -23.22
C ASN A 86 26.38 30.12 -22.18
N ARG A 87 25.27 29.41 -22.43
CA ARG A 87 24.12 29.34 -21.49
C ARG A 87 24.53 28.84 -20.11
N ASP A 88 25.30 27.77 -20.07
CA ASP A 88 25.74 27.15 -18.83
C ASP A 88 26.65 28.08 -18.03
N ALA A 89 27.49 28.87 -18.71
CA ALA A 89 28.33 29.88 -18.07
C ALA A 89 27.49 31.00 -17.42
N TYR A 90 26.42 31.46 -18.07
CA TYR A 90 25.50 32.43 -17.47
C TYR A 90 24.72 31.84 -16.29
N LEU A 91 24.28 30.59 -16.41
CA LEU A 91 23.58 29.89 -15.34
C LEU A 91 24.50 29.72 -14.12
N GLN A 92 25.71 29.21 -14.31
CA GLN A 92 26.71 29.04 -13.26
C GLN A 92 27.05 30.36 -12.58
N LEU A 93 27.26 31.44 -13.34
CA LEU A 93 27.50 32.78 -12.78
C LEU A 93 26.31 33.25 -11.95
N SER A 94 25.08 33.09 -12.47
CA SER A 94 23.86 33.50 -11.77
C SER A 94 23.70 32.77 -10.44
N ILE A 95 23.83 31.45 -10.41
CA ILE A 95 23.70 30.63 -9.19
C ILE A 95 24.80 30.97 -8.20
N THR A 96 26.04 31.15 -8.66
CA THR A 96 27.18 31.51 -7.79
C THR A 96 26.95 32.86 -7.11
N VAL A 97 26.45 33.84 -7.86
CA VAL A 97 26.15 35.17 -7.35
C VAL A 97 24.97 35.12 -6.36
N LEU A 98 23.92 34.36 -6.66
CA LEU A 98 22.80 34.15 -5.73
C LEU A 98 23.24 33.45 -4.45
N ALA A 99 24.06 32.40 -4.55
CA ALA A 99 24.62 31.70 -3.39
C ALA A 99 25.47 32.62 -2.52
N ALA A 100 26.25 33.53 -3.11
CA ALA A 100 27.00 34.54 -2.37
C ALA A 100 26.09 35.53 -1.65
N PHE A 101 25.00 35.99 -2.29
CA PHE A 101 24.02 36.88 -1.66
C PHE A 101 23.23 36.21 -0.53
N CYS A 102 22.89 34.93 -0.66
CA CYS A 102 22.18 34.18 0.37
C CYS A 102 22.97 34.01 1.68
N ARG A 103 24.29 34.27 1.69
CA ARG A 103 25.07 34.31 2.94
C ARG A 103 24.70 35.47 3.86
N VAL A 104 24.11 36.53 3.32
CA VAL A 104 23.63 37.68 4.10
C VAL A 104 22.14 37.46 4.40
N PRO A 105 21.74 37.20 5.65
CA PRO A 105 20.35 36.81 5.98
C PRO A 105 19.30 37.83 5.53
N GLN A 106 19.60 39.13 5.61
CA GLN A 106 18.68 40.19 5.19
C GLN A 106 18.44 40.21 3.67
N ILE A 107 19.43 39.78 2.88
CA ILE A 107 19.30 39.67 1.42
C ILE A 107 18.60 38.36 1.07
N ALA A 108 18.93 37.26 1.76
CA ALA A 108 18.28 35.97 1.57
C ALA A 108 16.76 36.03 1.83
N ALA A 109 16.35 36.79 2.85
CA ALA A 109 14.95 36.99 3.22
C ALA A 109 14.23 38.08 2.40
N SER A 110 14.87 38.68 1.38
CA SER A 110 14.25 39.73 0.57
C SER A 110 13.19 39.14 -0.38
N GLU A 111 12.14 39.92 -0.67
CA GLU A 111 11.09 39.52 -1.62
C GLU A 111 11.68 39.21 -3.01
N GLU A 112 12.72 39.96 -3.41
CA GLU A 112 13.42 39.76 -4.68
C GLU A 112 14.13 38.40 -4.76
N MET A 113 14.66 37.90 -3.64
CA MET A 113 15.31 36.59 -3.57
C MET A 113 14.27 35.47 -3.52
N ILE A 114 13.20 35.64 -2.74
CA ILE A 114 12.08 34.69 -2.65
C ILE A 114 11.45 34.47 -4.03
N ASN A 115 11.25 35.54 -4.81
CA ASN A 115 10.71 35.48 -6.17
C ASN A 115 11.63 34.74 -7.17
N LYS A 116 12.88 34.43 -6.81
CA LYS A 116 13.81 33.63 -7.63
C LYS A 116 13.77 32.14 -7.28
N ILE A 117 13.19 31.75 -6.14
CA ILE A 117 13.10 30.34 -5.71
C ILE A 117 12.46 29.44 -6.80
N PRO A 118 11.35 29.81 -7.46
CA PRO A 118 10.78 28.97 -8.52
C PRO A 118 11.75 28.68 -9.68
N LEU A 119 12.60 29.65 -10.03
CA LEU A 119 13.59 29.50 -11.10
C LEU A 119 14.78 28.64 -10.66
N ILE A 120 15.19 28.75 -9.39
CA ILE A 120 16.20 27.88 -8.79
C ILE A 120 15.68 26.44 -8.72
N LEU A 121 14.41 26.26 -8.33
CA LEU A 121 13.74 24.97 -8.29
C LEU A 121 13.70 24.31 -9.67
N GLU A 122 13.33 25.06 -10.70
CA GLU A 122 13.35 24.58 -12.08
C GLU A 122 14.75 24.13 -12.51
N THR A 123 15.79 24.83 -12.04
CA THR A 123 17.17 24.48 -12.34
C THR A 123 17.58 23.17 -11.65
N ILE A 124 17.30 23.05 -10.36
CA ILE A 124 17.57 21.82 -9.58
C ILE A 124 16.78 20.64 -10.15
N SER A 125 15.56 20.87 -10.62
CA SER A 125 14.71 19.83 -11.21
C SER A 125 15.27 19.25 -12.50
N ARG A 126 16.25 19.88 -13.16
CA ARG A 126 16.83 19.41 -14.43
C ARG A 126 18.08 18.54 -14.23
N ASP A 127 18.66 18.56 -13.03
CA ASP A 127 19.94 17.93 -12.72
C ASP A 127 19.86 17.06 -11.46
N GLU A 128 20.16 15.77 -11.58
CA GLU A 128 20.13 14.82 -10.46
C GLU A 128 21.22 15.13 -9.41
N GLU A 129 22.38 15.63 -9.85
CA GLU A 129 23.48 16.01 -8.94
C GLU A 129 23.09 17.20 -8.06
N GLY A 130 22.35 18.16 -8.62
CA GLY A 130 21.75 19.27 -7.88
C GLY A 130 20.79 18.80 -6.79
N VAL A 131 19.91 17.83 -7.07
CA VAL A 131 18.99 17.27 -6.07
C VAL A 131 19.77 16.53 -4.97
N GLN A 132 20.78 15.75 -5.35
CA GLN A 132 21.59 15.03 -4.38
C GLN A 132 22.39 15.98 -3.47
N THR A 133 22.86 17.11 -4.01
CA THR A 133 23.55 18.15 -3.23
C THR A 133 22.59 18.85 -2.26
N LEU A 134 21.37 19.17 -2.70
CA LEU A 134 20.33 19.71 -1.82
C LEU A 134 20.01 18.76 -0.66
N TYR A 135 19.90 17.46 -0.96
CA TYR A 135 19.66 16.44 0.06
C TYR A 135 20.83 16.33 1.06
N LYS A 136 22.07 16.15 0.57
CA LYS A 136 23.27 16.03 1.41
C LYS A 136 23.57 17.28 2.25
N SER A 137 23.09 18.44 1.83
CA SER A 137 23.22 19.70 2.60
C SER A 137 22.18 19.85 3.71
N GLY A 138 21.30 18.86 3.92
CA GLY A 138 20.26 18.90 4.95
C GLY A 138 18.98 19.62 4.49
N GLY A 139 18.77 19.78 3.18
CA GLY A 139 17.60 20.47 2.64
C GLY A 139 16.28 19.86 3.10
N LEU A 140 16.20 18.52 3.23
CA LEU A 140 15.00 17.84 3.72
C LEU A 140 14.69 18.20 5.18
N ASN A 141 15.69 18.25 6.05
CA ASN A 141 15.52 18.63 7.46
C ASN A 141 15.04 20.09 7.62
N VAL A 142 15.57 21.01 6.81
CA VAL A 142 15.11 22.40 6.77
C VAL A 142 13.65 22.47 6.30
N LEU A 143 13.29 21.74 5.24
CA LEU A 143 11.91 21.70 4.75
C LEU A 143 10.97 21.13 5.82
N ALA A 144 11.31 19.99 6.41
CA ALA A 144 10.53 19.33 7.46
C ALA A 144 10.25 20.26 8.65
N SER A 145 11.27 20.98 9.13
CA SER A 145 11.13 21.90 10.26
C SER A 145 10.33 23.17 9.94
N GLN A 146 10.43 23.69 8.71
CA GLN A 146 9.78 24.94 8.32
C GLN A 146 8.34 24.75 7.83
N MET A 147 8.00 23.62 7.21
CA MET A 147 6.68 23.40 6.62
C MET A 147 5.53 23.48 7.64
N MET A 148 5.77 23.12 8.89
CA MET A 148 4.79 23.24 9.99
C MET A 148 4.51 24.70 10.41
N ILE A 149 5.39 25.63 10.05
CA ILE A 149 5.31 27.05 10.47
C ILE A 149 4.70 27.91 9.35
N LEU A 150 4.78 27.44 8.10
CA LEU A 150 4.32 28.19 6.94
C LEU A 150 2.79 28.34 6.92
N PRO A 151 2.25 29.50 6.53
CA PRO A 151 0.80 29.69 6.43
C PRO A 151 0.16 28.75 5.41
N ASN A 152 -0.99 28.19 5.79
CA ASN A 152 -1.77 27.26 4.96
C ASN A 152 -2.12 27.88 3.60
N GLY A 153 -1.83 27.15 2.52
CA GLY A 153 -2.10 27.59 1.14
C GLY A 153 -1.20 28.73 0.62
N SER A 154 -0.13 29.09 1.32
CA SER A 154 0.85 30.08 0.84
C SER A 154 1.68 29.56 -0.34
N HIS A 155 2.20 30.48 -1.16
CA HIS A 155 3.12 30.11 -2.25
C HIS A 155 4.40 29.42 -1.72
N MET A 156 4.82 29.70 -0.49
CA MET A 156 5.99 29.06 0.13
C MET A 156 5.73 27.59 0.47
N ILE A 157 4.51 27.24 0.91
CA ILE A 157 4.18 25.83 1.16
C ILE A 157 4.08 25.06 -0.16
N GLU A 158 3.53 25.67 -1.22
CA GLU A 158 3.53 25.09 -2.58
C GLU A 158 4.95 24.77 -3.06
N LEU A 159 5.88 25.73 -2.96
CA LEU A 159 7.28 25.49 -3.35
C LEU A 159 7.94 24.41 -2.49
N SER A 160 7.61 24.35 -1.21
CA SER A 160 8.13 23.33 -0.28
C SER A 160 7.63 21.93 -0.66
N LEU A 161 6.33 21.79 -0.97
CA LEU A 161 5.74 20.54 -1.47
C LEU A 161 6.46 20.05 -2.73
N ARG A 162 6.69 20.96 -3.68
CA ARG A 162 7.39 20.64 -4.94
C ARG A 162 8.84 20.21 -4.69
N LEU A 163 9.56 20.88 -3.80
CA LEU A 163 10.93 20.51 -3.41
C LEU A 163 10.99 19.10 -2.81
N VAL A 164 10.12 18.79 -1.85
CA VAL A 164 10.04 17.45 -1.26
C VAL A 164 9.69 16.43 -2.34
N GLN A 165 8.71 16.73 -3.20
CA GLN A 165 8.32 15.85 -4.29
C GLN A 165 9.51 15.51 -5.20
N ILE A 166 10.35 16.49 -5.54
CA ILE A 166 11.56 16.28 -6.34
C ILE A 166 12.57 15.38 -5.60
N ILE A 167 12.79 15.63 -4.30
CA ILE A 167 13.70 14.81 -3.47
C ILE A 167 13.24 13.34 -3.45
N VAL A 168 11.95 13.10 -3.20
CA VAL A 168 11.39 11.75 -3.05
C VAL A 168 11.31 11.01 -4.39
N ILE A 169 11.08 11.71 -5.52
CA ILE A 169 10.98 11.08 -6.85
C ILE A 169 12.34 10.82 -7.48
N LYS A 170 13.31 11.74 -7.32
CA LYS A 170 14.58 11.67 -8.05
C LYS A 170 15.71 10.95 -7.32
N LEU A 171 15.64 10.82 -6.00
CA LEU A 171 16.68 10.13 -5.25
C LEU A 171 16.31 8.65 -5.00
N PRO A 172 17.31 7.76 -4.84
CA PRO A 172 17.05 6.38 -4.46
C PRO A 172 16.23 6.30 -3.17
N SER A 173 15.07 5.64 -3.23
CA SER A 173 14.15 5.54 -2.07
C SER A 173 14.80 4.85 -0.88
N GLU A 174 15.70 3.90 -1.10
CA GLU A 174 16.41 3.21 -0.01
C GLU A 174 17.17 4.18 0.91
N ASN A 175 17.79 5.22 0.35
CA ASN A 175 18.57 6.19 1.12
C ASN A 175 17.65 7.19 1.82
N VAL A 176 16.70 7.76 1.08
CA VAL A 176 15.83 8.84 1.61
C VAL A 176 15.02 8.38 2.82
N TYR A 177 14.51 7.15 2.78
CA TYR A 177 13.61 6.63 3.81
C TYR A 177 14.36 6.01 5.00
N SER A 178 15.58 5.54 4.82
CA SER A 178 16.39 4.96 5.91
C SER A 178 17.19 6.02 6.66
N GLU A 179 17.75 7.02 5.97
CA GLU A 179 18.60 8.05 6.59
C GLU A 179 17.78 9.12 7.34
N HIS A 180 16.59 9.47 6.84
CA HIS A 180 15.78 10.59 7.34
C HIS A 180 14.29 10.25 7.59
N PRO A 181 13.94 9.16 8.29
CA PRO A 181 12.55 8.79 8.53
C PRO A 181 11.77 9.83 9.35
N THR A 182 12.42 10.46 10.33
CA THR A 182 11.80 11.48 11.19
C THR A 182 11.51 12.78 10.43
N ASP A 183 12.39 13.18 9.51
CA ASP A 183 12.12 14.36 8.69
C ASP A 183 10.94 14.11 7.74
N LEU A 184 10.85 12.91 7.16
CA LEU A 184 9.71 12.51 6.33
C LEU A 184 8.40 12.42 7.13
N SER A 185 8.42 11.93 8.38
CA SER A 185 7.20 11.90 9.21
C SER A 185 6.72 13.32 9.54
N LEU A 186 7.62 14.26 9.83
CA LEU A 186 7.27 15.67 10.01
C LEU A 186 6.69 16.31 8.73
N VAL A 187 7.27 15.98 7.57
CA VAL A 187 6.70 16.38 6.28
C VAL A 187 5.28 15.80 6.12
N VAL A 188 5.06 14.52 6.41
CA VAL A 188 3.73 13.89 6.34
C VAL A 188 2.74 14.65 7.23
N CYS A 189 3.11 15.03 8.45
CA CYS A 189 2.24 15.84 9.32
C CYS A 189 1.89 17.20 8.71
N ALA A 190 2.88 17.93 8.18
CA ALA A 190 2.67 19.25 7.57
C ALA A 190 1.77 19.16 6.33
N VAL A 191 2.03 18.17 5.47
CA VAL A 191 1.27 17.97 4.23
C VAL A 191 -0.15 17.45 4.53
N ALA A 192 -0.32 16.63 5.57
CA ALA A 192 -1.64 16.20 6.03
C ALA A 192 -2.52 17.40 6.43
N GLU A 193 -1.97 18.38 7.14
CA GLU A 193 -2.69 19.61 7.49
C GLU A 193 -3.14 20.38 6.24
N GLN A 194 -2.24 20.58 5.26
CA GLN A 194 -2.60 21.21 3.99
C GLN A 194 -3.69 20.41 3.26
N PHE A 195 -3.57 19.09 3.26
CA PHE A 195 -4.53 18.21 2.61
C PHE A 195 -5.94 18.27 3.25
N ALA A 196 -6.01 18.45 4.57
CA ALA A 196 -7.26 18.62 5.30
C ALA A 196 -7.92 19.98 5.00
N VAL A 197 -7.13 21.07 5.05
CA VAL A 197 -7.63 22.45 5.00
C VAL A 197 -7.92 22.92 3.58
N LEU A 198 -7.09 22.58 2.60
CA LEU A 198 -7.17 23.12 1.25
C LEU A 198 -8.31 22.50 0.42
N GLN A 199 -8.86 23.31 -0.49
CA GLN A 199 -9.93 22.94 -1.43
C GLN A 199 -9.60 23.35 -2.88
N ASN A 200 -8.33 23.65 -3.16
CA ASN A 200 -7.82 24.07 -4.47
C ASN A 200 -6.89 23.00 -5.08
N ALA A 201 -6.20 23.33 -6.18
CA ALA A 201 -5.30 22.40 -6.87
C ALA A 201 -4.21 21.80 -5.96
N LEU A 202 -3.70 22.58 -4.98
CA LEU A 202 -2.67 22.14 -4.05
C LEU A 202 -3.13 20.97 -3.15
N LYS A 203 -4.45 20.81 -2.93
CA LYS A 203 -4.98 19.64 -2.22
C LYS A 203 -4.61 18.34 -2.94
N PHE A 204 -4.70 18.33 -4.28
CA PHE A 204 -4.35 17.16 -5.09
C PHE A 204 -2.84 16.95 -5.14
N GLU A 205 -2.03 18.01 -5.17
CA GLU A 205 -0.57 17.91 -5.05
C GLU A 205 -0.15 17.31 -3.71
N ALA A 206 -0.78 17.75 -2.61
CA ALA A 206 -0.59 17.18 -1.28
C ALA A 206 -1.00 15.69 -1.25
N LEU A 207 -2.15 15.32 -1.83
CA LEU A 207 -2.60 13.94 -1.95
C LEU A 207 -1.56 13.06 -2.67
N HIS A 208 -1.06 13.52 -3.81
CA HIS A 208 -0.07 12.78 -4.59
C HIS A 208 1.25 12.63 -3.83
N LEU A 209 1.72 13.68 -3.13
CA LEU A 209 2.95 13.61 -2.34
C LEU A 209 2.79 12.64 -1.16
N LEU A 210 1.69 12.72 -0.41
CA LEU A 210 1.38 11.82 0.70
C LEU A 210 1.33 10.36 0.23
N SER A 211 0.63 10.09 -0.87
CA SER A 211 0.57 8.76 -1.47
C SER A 211 1.95 8.28 -1.94
N THR A 212 2.77 9.16 -2.52
CA THR A 212 4.14 8.81 -2.95
C THR A 212 5.03 8.44 -1.77
N ILE A 213 4.93 9.16 -0.65
CA ILE A 213 5.72 8.90 0.55
C ILE A 213 5.26 7.60 1.22
N LEU A 214 3.97 7.47 1.52
CA LEU A 214 3.48 6.38 2.36
C LEU A 214 3.40 5.04 1.60
N SER A 215 3.04 5.06 0.31
CA SER A 215 2.88 3.82 -0.49
C SER A 215 4.20 3.27 -1.05
N ASN A 216 5.35 3.82 -0.62
CA ASN A 216 6.67 3.36 -1.03
C ASN A 216 7.01 2.01 -0.37
N ARG A 217 7.73 1.13 -1.08
CA ARG A 217 8.15 -0.16 -0.52
C ARG A 217 9.08 -0.02 0.69
N ASN A 218 9.81 1.09 0.79
CA ASN A 218 10.73 1.39 1.89
C ASN A 218 10.08 2.27 2.97
N SER A 219 8.75 2.40 3.04
CA SER A 219 8.07 3.30 4.00
C SER A 219 8.04 2.80 5.44
N ALA A 220 8.46 1.56 5.72
CA ALA A 220 8.42 0.97 7.06
C ALA A 220 9.09 1.83 8.16
N PRO A 221 10.30 2.40 7.97
CA PRO A 221 10.91 3.29 8.98
C PRO A 221 10.10 4.57 9.22
N VAL A 222 9.41 5.09 8.19
CA VAL A 222 8.53 6.26 8.31
C VAL A 222 7.26 5.88 9.08
N TYR A 223 6.73 4.68 8.87
CA TYR A 223 5.58 4.18 9.62
C TYR A 223 5.91 4.07 11.11
N ASP A 224 7.08 3.53 11.44
CA ASP A 224 7.53 3.43 12.83
C ASP A 224 7.74 4.81 13.46
N ALA A 225 8.33 5.76 12.72
CA ALA A 225 8.44 7.14 13.19
C ALA A 225 7.07 7.79 13.44
N LEU A 226 6.08 7.58 12.58
CA LEU A 226 4.71 8.09 12.74
C LEU A 226 4.00 7.46 13.94
N ARG A 227 4.20 6.15 14.20
CA ARG A 227 3.62 5.45 15.36
C ARG A 227 4.18 5.94 16.69
N LEU A 228 5.41 6.44 16.70
CA LEU A 228 6.06 6.98 17.91
C LEU A 228 5.67 8.43 18.22
N MET A 229 4.91 9.09 17.35
CA MET A 229 4.48 10.47 17.58
C MET A 229 3.39 10.52 18.66
N GLU A 230 3.52 11.43 19.62
CA GLU A 230 2.57 11.58 20.72
C GLU A 230 1.20 12.17 20.28
N ASN A 231 1.13 12.76 19.09
CA ASN A 231 -0.06 13.47 18.62
C ASN A 231 -0.59 12.89 17.30
N ASP A 232 -1.80 12.31 17.35
CA ASP A 232 -2.50 11.70 16.22
C ASP A 232 -3.24 12.70 15.31
N VAL A 233 -3.04 14.01 15.49
CA VAL A 233 -3.66 15.06 14.65
C VAL A 233 -3.39 14.84 13.17
N TRP A 234 -2.18 14.38 12.79
CA TRP A 234 -1.86 14.09 11.39
C TRP A 234 -2.81 13.05 10.80
N SER A 235 -3.12 11.98 11.53
CA SER A 235 -3.99 10.90 11.07
C SER A 235 -5.44 11.39 10.91
N THR A 236 -5.89 12.31 11.78
CA THR A 236 -7.22 12.93 11.71
C THR A 236 -7.31 13.89 10.51
N ASN A 237 -6.26 14.67 10.26
CA ASN A 237 -6.15 15.53 9.08
C ASN A 237 -6.21 14.70 7.77
N LEU A 238 -5.53 13.56 7.73
CA LEU A 238 -5.65 12.63 6.59
C LEU A 238 -7.07 12.10 6.43
N ARG A 239 -7.75 11.75 7.53
CA ARG A 239 -9.16 11.30 7.50
C ARG A 239 -10.05 12.36 6.86
N ILE A 240 -9.94 13.60 7.31
CA ILE A 240 -10.71 14.74 6.80
C ILE A 240 -10.43 14.97 5.31
N GLY A 241 -9.15 14.96 4.91
CA GLY A 241 -8.76 15.13 3.52
C GLY A 241 -9.28 14.01 2.61
N ILE A 242 -9.17 12.74 3.03
CA ILE A 242 -9.68 11.57 2.29
C ILE A 242 -11.20 11.68 2.12
N VAL A 243 -11.93 11.92 3.22
CA VAL A 243 -13.39 12.09 3.18
C VAL A 243 -13.80 13.22 2.24
N ALA A 244 -13.06 14.34 2.27
CA ALA A 244 -13.29 15.44 1.35
C ALA A 244 -13.08 15.06 -0.12
N ILE A 245 -12.14 14.19 -0.45
CA ILE A 245 -11.94 13.70 -1.82
C ILE A 245 -13.05 12.72 -2.22
N LEU A 246 -13.35 11.74 -1.38
CA LEU A 246 -14.28 10.65 -1.71
C LEU A 246 -15.74 11.12 -1.83
N GLN A 247 -16.15 12.09 -1.00
CA GLN A 247 -17.51 12.64 -1.04
C GLN A 247 -17.77 13.55 -2.25
N ASN A 248 -16.71 14.11 -2.85
CA ASN A 248 -16.83 15.07 -3.94
C ASN A 248 -16.70 14.40 -5.31
N ARG A 249 -17.20 15.09 -6.33
CA ARG A 249 -17.05 14.67 -7.73
C ARG A 249 -15.66 15.05 -8.24
N VAL A 250 -14.71 14.14 -8.05
CA VAL A 250 -13.33 14.27 -8.51
C VAL A 250 -12.99 13.20 -9.56
N ALA A 251 -11.86 13.35 -10.24
CA ALA A 251 -11.36 12.36 -11.19
C ALA A 251 -11.13 10.98 -10.51
N PRO A 252 -11.38 9.85 -11.21
CA PRO A 252 -11.19 8.51 -10.64
C PRO A 252 -9.78 8.28 -10.09
N SER A 253 -8.75 8.79 -10.79
CA SER A 253 -7.36 8.71 -10.33
C SER A 253 -7.16 9.32 -8.94
N HIS A 254 -7.80 10.46 -8.63
CA HIS A 254 -7.70 11.07 -7.30
C HIS A 254 -8.43 10.26 -6.23
N LYS A 255 -9.57 9.62 -6.55
CA LYS A 255 -10.25 8.73 -5.61
C LYS A 255 -9.39 7.51 -5.28
N LEU A 256 -8.76 6.93 -6.29
CA LEU A 256 -7.83 5.81 -6.11
C LEU A 256 -6.65 6.19 -5.20
N HIS A 257 -6.01 7.34 -5.42
CA HIS A 257 -4.94 7.80 -4.53
C HIS A 257 -5.42 8.03 -3.09
N ALA A 258 -6.67 8.48 -2.90
CA ALA A 258 -7.25 8.62 -1.57
C ALA A 258 -7.50 7.26 -0.89
N LEU A 259 -7.89 6.22 -1.65
CA LEU A 259 -8.01 4.84 -1.14
C LEU A 259 -6.64 4.25 -0.78
N VAL A 260 -5.65 4.42 -1.63
CA VAL A 260 -4.25 4.02 -1.34
C VAL A 260 -3.77 4.67 -0.04
N LEU A 261 -4.02 5.97 0.10
CA LEU A 261 -3.65 6.70 1.31
C LEU A 261 -4.40 6.19 2.54
N ALA A 262 -5.70 5.88 2.42
CA ALA A 262 -6.48 5.29 3.50
C ALA A 262 -5.90 3.93 3.94
N GLU A 263 -5.52 3.08 3.00
CA GLU A 263 -4.92 1.77 3.29
C GLU A 263 -3.63 1.94 4.11
N CYS A 264 -2.75 2.85 3.66
CA CYS A 264 -1.50 3.14 4.35
C CYS A 264 -1.74 3.63 5.80
N VAL A 265 -2.69 4.55 6.00
CA VAL A 265 -2.99 5.08 7.33
C VAL A 265 -3.54 3.99 8.25
N ILE A 266 -4.43 3.12 7.76
CA ILE A 266 -4.95 1.99 8.54
C ILE A 266 -3.83 1.00 8.88
N SER A 267 -2.87 0.79 7.99
CA SER A 267 -1.68 -0.03 8.25
C SER A 267 -0.74 0.56 9.31
N ILE A 268 -0.79 1.88 9.53
CA ILE A 268 0.01 2.57 10.56
C ILE A 268 -0.72 2.58 11.91
N VAL A 269 -1.97 3.05 11.93
CA VAL A 269 -2.74 3.38 13.15
C VAL A 269 -3.69 2.25 13.58
N GLY A 270 -4.06 1.35 12.66
CA GLY A 270 -5.02 0.28 12.90
C GLY A 270 -6.43 0.60 12.40
N GLU A 271 -7.28 -0.43 12.38
CA GLU A 271 -8.60 -0.41 11.73
C GLU A 271 -9.58 0.53 12.41
N ARG A 272 -9.46 0.72 13.74
CA ARG A 272 -10.30 1.65 14.51
C ARG A 272 -10.21 3.09 14.00
N TRP A 273 -9.16 3.46 13.27
CA TRP A 273 -9.04 4.78 12.66
C TRP A 273 -10.17 5.12 11.67
N LEU A 274 -10.82 4.11 11.09
CA LEU A 274 -11.97 4.28 10.19
C LEU A 274 -13.18 4.93 10.86
N ILE A 275 -13.28 4.82 12.18
CA ILE A 275 -14.33 5.41 13.00
C ILE A 275 -13.70 6.47 13.89
N GLY A 276 -14.06 7.72 13.67
CA GLY A 276 -13.59 8.78 14.54
C GLY A 276 -14.12 10.14 14.15
N GLU A 277 -14.15 11.03 15.14
CA GLU A 277 -14.61 12.39 14.94
C GLU A 277 -13.77 13.11 13.87
N MET A 278 -14.44 13.96 13.10
CA MET A 278 -13.84 14.77 12.05
C MET A 278 -14.12 16.24 12.36
N ASN A 279 -13.40 16.74 13.37
CA ASN A 279 -13.47 18.14 13.76
C ASN A 279 -12.27 18.87 13.17
N LEU A 280 -12.49 19.64 12.10
CA LEU A 280 -11.54 20.66 11.70
C LEU A 280 -11.59 21.78 12.75
N THR A 281 -10.44 22.19 13.27
CA THR A 281 -10.33 23.34 14.17
C THR A 281 -10.95 24.58 13.49
N GLY A 282 -12.16 24.97 13.92
CA GLY A 282 -12.89 26.13 13.40
C GLY A 282 -14.12 25.84 12.52
N SER A 283 -14.46 24.59 12.21
CA SER A 283 -15.71 24.25 11.49
C SER A 283 -16.84 23.91 12.47
N GLN A 284 -18.00 24.56 12.34
CA GLN A 284 -19.21 24.30 13.14
C GLN A 284 -19.97 23.02 12.73
N VAL A 285 -19.54 22.34 11.67
CA VAL A 285 -20.18 21.11 11.16
C VAL A 285 -19.25 19.93 11.38
N SER A 286 -19.51 19.14 12.42
CA SER A 286 -18.89 17.84 12.64
C SER A 286 -19.58 16.81 11.75
N LEU A 287 -18.82 16.14 10.87
CA LEU A 287 -19.34 15.00 10.12
C LEU A 287 -19.52 13.79 11.05
N PRO A 288 -20.51 12.92 10.80
CA PRO A 288 -20.68 11.68 11.57
C PRO A 288 -19.40 10.84 11.59
N ALA A 289 -19.07 10.23 12.73
CA ALA A 289 -17.82 9.48 12.92
C ALA A 289 -17.71 8.24 12.01
N ASP A 290 -18.85 7.72 11.54
CA ASP A 290 -18.96 6.59 10.62
C ASP A 290 -18.90 6.98 9.14
N ARG A 291 -18.85 8.28 8.82
CA ARG A 291 -18.86 8.73 7.42
C ARG A 291 -17.62 8.28 6.65
N CYS A 292 -16.47 8.18 7.34
CA CYS A 292 -15.21 7.76 6.73
C CYS A 292 -15.29 6.30 6.25
N ILE A 293 -15.67 5.38 7.15
CA ILE A 293 -15.80 3.96 6.81
C ILE A 293 -16.80 3.72 5.67
N LEU A 294 -17.96 4.39 5.70
CA LEU A 294 -18.98 4.23 4.65
C LEU A 294 -18.48 4.72 3.29
N LEU A 295 -17.78 5.87 3.23
CA LEU A 295 -17.24 6.39 1.97
C LEU A 295 -16.10 5.54 1.42
N ILE A 296 -15.24 5.00 2.29
CA ILE A 296 -14.16 4.10 1.88
C ILE A 296 -14.74 2.80 1.34
N LEU A 297 -15.74 2.21 2.01
CA LEU A 297 -16.40 0.99 1.54
C LEU A 297 -17.07 1.20 0.18
N GLU A 298 -17.91 2.23 0.04
CA GLU A 298 -18.60 2.50 -1.21
C GLU A 298 -17.64 2.83 -2.36
N SER A 299 -16.58 3.61 -2.08
CA SER A 299 -15.58 3.94 -3.10
C SER A 299 -14.76 2.70 -3.49
N SER A 300 -14.39 1.85 -2.52
CA SER A 300 -13.67 0.60 -2.80
C SER A 300 -14.53 -0.35 -3.63
N ARG A 301 -15.84 -0.48 -3.31
CA ARG A 301 -16.79 -1.29 -4.08
C ARG A 301 -16.85 -0.86 -5.55
N VAL A 302 -16.97 0.45 -5.80
CA VAL A 302 -17.02 1.00 -7.16
C VAL A 302 -15.71 0.73 -7.91
N GLU A 303 -14.56 0.98 -7.28
CA GLU A 303 -13.26 0.72 -7.90
C GLU A 303 -13.03 -0.77 -8.15
N ILE A 304 -13.43 -1.67 -7.22
CA ILE A 304 -13.39 -3.12 -7.41
C ILE A 304 -14.20 -3.52 -8.64
N ALA A 305 -15.45 -3.05 -8.77
CA ALA A 305 -16.29 -3.37 -9.90
C ALA A 305 -15.66 -2.94 -11.24
N VAL A 306 -15.10 -1.73 -11.30
CA VAL A 306 -14.43 -1.21 -12.49
C VAL A 306 -13.16 -2.01 -12.81
N LEU A 307 -12.31 -2.25 -11.81
CA LEU A 307 -11.04 -2.96 -11.99
C LEU A 307 -11.25 -4.42 -12.40
N LEU A 308 -12.21 -5.12 -11.79
CA LEU A 308 -12.54 -6.51 -12.14
C LEU A 308 -13.11 -6.62 -13.55
N ASN A 309 -14.01 -5.71 -13.95
CA ASN A 309 -14.54 -5.67 -15.31
C ASN A 309 -13.43 -5.40 -16.34
N ASP A 310 -12.54 -4.45 -16.07
CA ASP A 310 -11.39 -4.16 -16.93
C ASP A 310 -10.42 -5.34 -17.01
N LEU A 311 -10.17 -6.05 -15.89
CA LEU A 311 -9.32 -7.23 -15.85
C LEU A 311 -9.92 -8.39 -16.63
N ALA A 312 -11.23 -8.66 -16.47
CA ALA A 312 -11.95 -9.66 -17.25
C ALA A 312 -11.79 -9.40 -18.75
N TYR A 313 -12.08 -8.17 -19.20
CA TYR A 313 -11.92 -7.78 -20.60
C TYR A 313 -10.48 -7.98 -21.10
N LEU A 314 -9.48 -7.48 -20.35
CA LEU A 314 -8.08 -7.57 -20.75
C LEU A 314 -7.53 -8.99 -20.78
N LYS A 315 -8.05 -9.88 -19.92
CA LYS A 315 -7.60 -11.27 -19.84
C LYS A 315 -8.33 -12.20 -20.80
N TYR A 316 -9.63 -12.01 -21.00
CA TYR A 316 -10.49 -12.99 -21.68
C TYR A 316 -10.86 -12.59 -23.10
N GLU A 317 -11.04 -11.29 -23.35
CA GLU A 317 -11.55 -10.79 -24.64
C GLU A 317 -10.49 -10.09 -25.50
N ALA A 318 -9.46 -9.50 -24.89
CA ALA A 318 -8.48 -8.69 -25.62
C ALA A 318 -7.51 -9.54 -26.48
N SER A 319 -7.37 -9.19 -27.76
CA SER A 319 -6.60 -9.98 -28.74
C SER A 319 -5.07 -9.84 -28.64
N ASN A 320 -4.54 -8.96 -27.78
CA ASN A 320 -3.10 -8.61 -27.71
C ASN A 320 -2.49 -8.82 -26.31
N ALA A 321 -2.13 -10.06 -25.97
CA ALA A 321 -1.66 -10.44 -24.63
C ALA A 321 -0.35 -9.74 -24.16
N SER A 322 0.59 -9.43 -25.07
CA SER A 322 1.90 -8.89 -24.67
C SER A 322 1.89 -7.39 -24.31
N SER A 323 1.04 -6.59 -24.97
CA SER A 323 0.91 -5.15 -24.71
C SER A 323 0.12 -4.84 -23.43
N ASN A 324 -0.66 -5.80 -22.94
CA ASN A 324 -1.56 -5.60 -21.81
C ASN A 324 -0.94 -5.92 -20.45
N ARG A 325 0.24 -6.58 -20.41
CA ARG A 325 0.82 -7.10 -19.15
C ARG A 325 1.08 -6.02 -18.10
N GLU A 326 1.68 -4.90 -18.48
CA GLU A 326 1.96 -3.80 -17.53
C GLU A 326 0.66 -3.17 -17.02
N ASN A 327 -0.34 -3.02 -17.90
CA ASN A 327 -1.65 -2.49 -17.53
C ASN A 327 -2.40 -3.44 -16.57
N ILE A 328 -2.33 -4.76 -16.81
CA ILE A 328 -2.87 -5.79 -15.92
C ILE A 328 -2.21 -5.70 -14.54
N LEU A 329 -0.87 -5.62 -14.47
CA LEU A 329 -0.15 -5.52 -13.19
C LEU A 329 -0.53 -4.27 -12.39
N VAL A 330 -0.68 -3.12 -13.06
CA VAL A 330 -1.12 -1.88 -12.40
C VAL A 330 -2.55 -2.04 -11.86
N LYS A 331 -3.45 -2.63 -12.64
CA LYS A 331 -4.84 -2.88 -12.21
C LYS A 331 -4.92 -3.89 -11.05
N GLN A 332 -4.13 -4.97 -11.10
CA GLN A 332 -4.03 -5.95 -10.01
C GLN A 332 -3.51 -5.31 -8.72
N ARG A 333 -2.48 -4.45 -8.81
CA ARG A 333 -1.98 -3.71 -7.63
C ARG A 333 -3.06 -2.83 -7.02
N ASN A 334 -3.80 -2.10 -7.85
CA ASN A 334 -4.89 -1.23 -7.39
C ASN A 334 -6.05 -2.03 -6.78
N LEU A 335 -6.36 -3.19 -7.38
CA LEU A 335 -7.35 -4.11 -6.86
C LEU A 335 -6.94 -4.66 -5.49
N GLY A 336 -5.66 -5.02 -5.33
CA GLY A 336 -5.11 -5.47 -4.06
C GLY A 336 -5.25 -4.43 -2.94
N VAL A 337 -5.09 -3.14 -3.25
CA VAL A 337 -5.35 -2.06 -2.28
C VAL A 337 -6.83 -2.02 -1.89
N ALA A 338 -7.75 -2.09 -2.86
CA ALA A 338 -9.18 -2.04 -2.58
C ALA A 338 -9.65 -3.28 -1.79
N PHE A 339 -9.16 -4.48 -2.12
CA PHE A 339 -9.42 -5.69 -1.34
C PHE A 339 -8.85 -5.60 0.08
N SER A 340 -7.62 -5.08 0.24
CA SER A 340 -7.04 -4.88 1.58
C SER A 340 -7.89 -3.95 2.45
N LEU A 341 -8.44 -2.87 1.87
CA LEU A 341 -9.38 -1.98 2.57
C LEU A 341 -10.65 -2.72 3.01
N VAL A 342 -11.23 -3.54 2.14
CA VAL A 342 -12.41 -4.35 2.46
C VAL A 342 -12.09 -5.35 3.58
N GLU A 343 -10.97 -6.06 3.52
CA GLU A 343 -10.51 -6.98 4.56
C GLU A 343 -10.30 -6.29 5.91
N LYS A 344 -9.71 -5.08 5.92
CA LYS A 344 -9.55 -4.26 7.13
C LYS A 344 -10.90 -3.81 7.69
N ILE A 345 -11.87 -3.50 6.84
CA ILE A 345 -13.24 -3.19 7.26
C ILE A 345 -13.92 -4.42 7.86
N ILE A 346 -13.79 -5.60 7.24
CA ILE A 346 -14.31 -6.87 7.77
C ILE A 346 -13.72 -7.14 9.16
N LYS A 347 -12.40 -7.04 9.30
CA LYS A 347 -11.72 -7.24 10.58
C LYS A 347 -12.18 -6.26 11.68
N LEU A 348 -12.47 -5.01 11.30
CA LEU A 348 -13.02 -4.03 12.23
C LEU A 348 -14.41 -4.47 12.72
N ILE A 349 -15.25 -4.98 11.81
CA ILE A 349 -16.59 -5.46 12.12
C ILE A 349 -16.56 -6.62 13.11
N SER A 350 -15.65 -7.57 12.92
CA SER A 350 -15.43 -8.69 13.86
C SER A 350 -15.11 -8.22 15.28
N SER A 351 -14.55 -7.01 15.43
CA SER A 351 -14.17 -6.43 16.72
C SER A 351 -15.31 -5.65 17.42
N PHE A 352 -16.44 -5.41 16.74
CA PHE A 352 -17.60 -4.74 17.35
C PHE A 352 -18.36 -5.69 18.25
N GLY A 353 -18.12 -5.59 19.56
CA GLY A 353 -18.95 -6.22 20.58
C GLY A 353 -20.28 -5.49 20.77
N GLY A 354 -21.18 -5.54 19.79
CA GLY A 354 -22.63 -5.27 19.92
C GLY A 354 -23.11 -3.87 20.36
N GLU A 355 -22.22 -2.92 20.71
CA GLU A 355 -22.62 -1.61 21.29
C GLU A 355 -22.66 -0.45 20.27
N GLU A 356 -22.30 -0.67 19.01
CA GLU A 356 -22.32 0.38 17.97
C GLU A 356 -23.66 0.52 17.24
N CYS A 357 -23.91 1.70 16.67
CA CYS A 357 -25.15 2.09 16.00
C CYS A 357 -25.60 1.04 14.96
N GLU A 358 -26.65 0.27 15.27
CA GLU A 358 -27.21 -0.78 14.40
C GLU A 358 -27.43 -0.33 12.95
N SER A 359 -27.79 0.94 12.75
CA SER A 359 -28.03 1.49 11.41
C SER A 359 -26.76 1.65 10.56
N THR A 360 -25.60 1.91 11.20
CA THR A 360 -24.31 2.00 10.53
C THR A 360 -23.82 0.61 10.18
N PHE A 361 -23.91 -0.33 11.13
CA PHE A 361 -23.56 -1.73 10.92
C PHE A 361 -24.34 -2.33 9.75
N THR A 362 -25.66 -2.11 9.71
CA THR A 362 -26.52 -2.58 8.61
C THR A 362 -26.07 -2.07 7.24
N LYS A 363 -25.68 -0.78 7.14
CA LYS A 363 -25.17 -0.20 5.88
C LYS A 363 -23.83 -0.82 5.47
N ILE A 364 -22.95 -1.05 6.44
CA ILE A 364 -21.65 -1.69 6.19
C ILE A 364 -21.87 -3.12 5.67
N ILE A 365 -22.70 -3.93 6.34
CA ILE A 365 -23.04 -5.29 5.90
C ILE A 365 -23.69 -5.27 4.50
N SER A 366 -24.60 -4.34 4.23
CA SER A 366 -25.17 -4.18 2.88
C SER A 366 -24.10 -3.90 1.83
N GLY A 367 -23.21 -2.93 2.08
CA GLY A 367 -22.12 -2.59 1.15
C GLY A 367 -21.12 -3.73 0.96
N LEU A 368 -20.84 -4.52 2.00
CA LEU A 368 -20.01 -5.73 1.91
C LEU A 368 -20.69 -6.81 1.08
N ASN A 369 -21.98 -7.11 1.31
CA ASN A 369 -22.75 -8.06 0.50
C ASN A 369 -22.73 -7.69 -0.98
N GLU A 370 -22.93 -6.41 -1.31
CA GLU A 370 -22.84 -5.93 -2.68
C GLU A 370 -21.43 -6.10 -3.27
N THR A 371 -20.39 -5.75 -2.49
CA THR A 371 -18.99 -5.89 -2.91
C THR A 371 -18.65 -7.35 -3.19
N ILE A 372 -18.95 -8.24 -2.26
CA ILE A 372 -18.71 -9.68 -2.38
C ILE A 372 -19.53 -10.28 -3.53
N GLY A 373 -20.76 -9.82 -3.75
CA GLY A 373 -21.56 -10.20 -4.91
C GLY A 373 -20.85 -9.93 -6.24
N VAL A 374 -20.22 -8.75 -6.40
CA VAL A 374 -19.43 -8.41 -7.60
C VAL A 374 -18.19 -9.29 -7.74
N VAL A 375 -17.49 -9.58 -6.64
CA VAL A 375 -16.31 -10.45 -6.66
C VAL A 375 -16.69 -11.90 -7.03
N LEU A 376 -17.82 -12.40 -6.53
CA LEU A 376 -18.35 -13.72 -6.91
C LEU A 376 -18.72 -13.79 -8.39
N ASP A 377 -19.34 -12.74 -8.94
CA ASP A 377 -19.67 -12.70 -10.37
C ASP A 377 -18.39 -12.71 -11.23
N TYR A 378 -17.31 -12.05 -10.78
CA TYR A 378 -15.99 -12.15 -11.43
C TYR A 378 -15.40 -13.56 -11.38
N LEU A 379 -15.50 -14.27 -10.25
CA LEU A 379 -15.06 -15.66 -10.15
C LEU A 379 -15.89 -16.60 -11.02
N ARG A 380 -17.19 -16.36 -11.15
CA ARG A 380 -18.04 -17.12 -12.08
C ARG A 380 -17.59 -16.92 -13.52
N ASP A 381 -17.35 -15.68 -13.93
CA ASP A 381 -16.84 -15.37 -15.28
C ASP A 381 -15.49 -16.06 -15.54
N ALA A 382 -14.57 -16.03 -14.57
CA ALA A 382 -13.29 -16.72 -14.66
C ALA A 382 -13.46 -18.25 -14.80
N LYS A 383 -14.41 -18.85 -14.07
CA LYS A 383 -14.76 -20.28 -14.16
C LYS A 383 -15.30 -20.64 -15.54
N GLU A 384 -16.20 -19.83 -16.10
CA GLU A 384 -16.77 -20.02 -17.45
C GLU A 384 -15.69 -19.94 -18.54
N HIS A 385 -14.68 -19.10 -18.35
CA HIS A 385 -13.51 -18.98 -19.23
C HIS A 385 -12.39 -20.00 -18.94
N GLY A 386 -12.59 -20.94 -18.01
CA GLY A 386 -11.65 -22.01 -17.68
C GLY A 386 -10.35 -21.53 -17.01
N GLN A 387 -10.37 -20.35 -16.38
CA GLN A 387 -9.20 -19.77 -15.72
C GLN A 387 -9.12 -20.29 -14.29
N MET A 388 -7.97 -20.79 -13.88
CA MET A 388 -7.75 -21.32 -12.52
C MET A 388 -6.51 -20.75 -11.84
N LYS A 389 -5.76 -19.87 -12.53
CA LYS A 389 -4.52 -19.29 -12.04
C LYS A 389 -4.51 -17.77 -12.14
N GLY A 390 -4.11 -17.10 -11.07
CA GLY A 390 -3.86 -15.67 -11.05
C GLY A 390 -3.98 -15.07 -9.64
N ASP A 391 -3.09 -14.14 -9.32
CA ASP A 391 -3.03 -13.49 -8.00
C ASP A 391 -4.30 -12.69 -7.67
N ASP A 392 -4.97 -12.15 -8.67
CA ASP A 392 -6.27 -11.47 -8.53
C ASP A 392 -7.41 -12.44 -8.21
N LEU A 393 -7.41 -13.65 -8.80
CA LEU A 393 -8.37 -14.70 -8.44
C LEU A 393 -8.11 -15.15 -7.00
N LEU A 394 -6.84 -15.34 -6.65
CA LEU A 394 -6.44 -15.73 -5.31
C LEU A 394 -6.87 -14.68 -4.26
N ALA A 395 -6.61 -13.40 -4.54
CA ALA A 395 -7.01 -12.29 -3.68
C ALA A 395 -8.54 -12.15 -3.59
N ALA A 396 -9.26 -12.40 -4.68
CA ALA A 396 -10.73 -12.44 -4.71
C ALA A 396 -11.30 -13.53 -3.78
N VAL A 397 -10.75 -14.75 -3.84
CA VAL A 397 -11.16 -15.83 -2.94
C VAL A 397 -10.85 -15.50 -1.49
N ARG A 398 -9.69 -14.89 -1.21
CA ARG A 398 -9.28 -14.49 0.14
C ARG A 398 -10.23 -13.47 0.77
N VAL A 399 -10.63 -12.42 0.04
CA VAL A 399 -11.57 -11.42 0.57
C VAL A 399 -12.97 -12.00 0.77
N ILE A 400 -13.43 -12.88 -0.13
CA ILE A 400 -14.69 -13.61 0.04
C ILE A 400 -14.63 -14.48 1.29
N GLY A 401 -13.61 -15.33 1.43
CA GLY A 401 -13.47 -16.23 2.58
C GLY A 401 -13.40 -15.46 3.90
N SER A 402 -12.67 -14.33 3.94
CA SER A 402 -12.60 -13.47 5.12
C SER A 402 -13.96 -12.91 5.53
N TYR A 403 -14.80 -12.51 4.56
CA TYR A 403 -16.14 -12.01 4.87
C TYR A 403 -17.09 -13.13 5.31
N LEU A 404 -17.04 -14.26 4.63
CA LEU A 404 -17.94 -15.38 4.91
C LEU A 404 -17.66 -16.06 6.26
N ALA A 405 -16.44 -15.94 6.79
CA ALA A 405 -16.13 -16.33 8.16
C ALA A 405 -16.96 -15.54 9.19
N GLU A 406 -17.33 -14.30 8.87
CA GLU A 406 -18.16 -13.42 9.72
C GLU A 406 -19.66 -13.50 9.37
N ALA A 407 -19.98 -13.68 8.09
CA ALA A 407 -21.35 -13.71 7.57
C ALA A 407 -21.58 -14.93 6.66
N PRO A 408 -21.70 -16.15 7.22
CA PRO A 408 -21.77 -17.40 6.46
C PRO A 408 -23.03 -17.55 5.58
N ASP A 409 -24.14 -16.90 5.94
CA ASP A 409 -25.37 -16.91 5.14
C ASP A 409 -25.32 -15.92 3.95
N ALA A 410 -24.30 -15.07 3.86
CA ALA A 410 -24.19 -14.08 2.80
C ALA A 410 -23.92 -14.74 1.44
N CYS A 411 -24.74 -14.37 0.44
CA CYS A 411 -24.61 -14.87 -0.93
C CYS A 411 -24.58 -16.41 -1.05
N LYS A 412 -25.19 -17.13 -0.09
CA LYS A 412 -25.12 -18.60 0.07
C LYS A 412 -25.19 -19.37 -1.25
N ASP A 413 -26.24 -19.15 -2.04
CA ASP A 413 -26.44 -19.88 -3.30
C ASP A 413 -25.26 -19.75 -4.28
N LYS A 414 -24.74 -18.52 -4.47
CA LYS A 414 -23.61 -18.25 -5.37
C LYS A 414 -22.31 -18.86 -4.83
N VAL A 415 -22.11 -18.81 -3.51
CA VAL A 415 -20.91 -19.34 -2.87
C VAL A 415 -20.89 -20.86 -2.96
N ILE A 416 -22.01 -21.51 -2.66
CA ILE A 416 -22.16 -22.98 -2.74
C ILE A 416 -21.91 -23.47 -4.18
N GLU A 417 -22.38 -22.75 -5.19
CA GLU A 417 -22.12 -23.06 -6.61
C GLU A 417 -20.62 -22.95 -7.00
N LEU A 418 -19.90 -22.01 -6.38
CA LEU A 418 -18.50 -21.70 -6.70
C LEU A 418 -17.49 -22.35 -5.74
N LEU A 419 -17.93 -22.97 -4.65
CA LEU A 419 -17.08 -23.41 -3.55
C LEU A 419 -15.93 -24.33 -4.00
N ALA A 420 -16.24 -25.36 -4.78
CA ALA A 420 -15.22 -26.27 -5.32
C ALA A 420 -14.23 -25.55 -6.26
N TYR A 421 -14.73 -24.60 -7.06
CA TYR A 421 -13.88 -23.78 -7.92
C TYR A 421 -12.96 -22.86 -7.12
N MET A 422 -13.49 -22.22 -6.07
CA MET A 422 -12.72 -21.35 -5.16
C MET A 422 -11.55 -22.11 -4.50
N LEU A 423 -11.77 -23.36 -4.08
CA LEU A 423 -10.72 -24.24 -3.53
C LEU A 423 -9.70 -24.71 -4.58
N SER A 424 -10.06 -24.66 -5.87
CA SER A 424 -9.18 -25.08 -6.97
C SER A 424 -8.26 -23.98 -7.51
N ILE A 425 -8.51 -22.71 -7.17
CA ILE A 425 -7.74 -21.54 -7.64
C ILE A 425 -6.32 -21.56 -7.09
N GLU A 426 -5.35 -21.18 -7.93
CA GLU A 426 -3.92 -21.07 -7.58
C GLU A 426 -3.38 -19.65 -7.87
N GLY A 427 -2.39 -19.20 -7.10
CA GLY A 427 -1.62 -17.98 -7.41
C GLY A 427 -0.67 -18.17 -8.59
N GLU A 428 -0.06 -17.08 -9.09
CA GLU A 428 1.01 -17.19 -10.10
C GLU A 428 2.27 -17.82 -9.50
N ASP A 429 2.64 -17.40 -8.28
CA ASP A 429 3.84 -17.86 -7.55
C ASP A 429 3.53 -18.51 -6.17
N GLU A 430 2.32 -18.32 -5.62
CA GLU A 430 1.92 -18.88 -4.33
C GLU A 430 1.36 -20.31 -4.44
N LEU A 431 1.91 -21.22 -3.61
CA LEU A 431 1.30 -22.52 -3.35
C LEU A 431 -0.02 -22.32 -2.58
N ARG A 432 -1.03 -23.13 -2.94
CA ARG A 432 -2.46 -23.17 -2.54
C ARG A 432 -2.87 -22.88 -1.08
N PHE A 433 -1.93 -22.69 -0.17
CA PHE A 433 -2.13 -22.90 1.25
C PHE A 433 -2.88 -21.75 1.97
N GLY A 434 -2.51 -20.49 1.73
CA GLY A 434 -3.12 -19.34 2.45
C GLY A 434 -4.61 -19.13 2.16
N VAL A 435 -5.04 -19.42 0.93
CA VAL A 435 -6.45 -19.32 0.50
C VAL A 435 -7.29 -20.52 0.95
N SER A 436 -6.66 -21.69 1.12
CA SER A 436 -7.34 -22.86 1.66
C SER A 436 -7.85 -22.60 3.08
N VAL A 437 -7.10 -21.89 3.92
CA VAL A 437 -7.47 -21.65 5.33
C VAL A 437 -8.76 -20.83 5.48
N THR A 438 -8.90 -19.72 4.74
CA THR A 438 -10.10 -18.87 4.86
C THR A 438 -11.35 -19.53 4.29
N VAL A 439 -11.23 -20.27 3.18
CA VAL A 439 -12.36 -21.00 2.58
C VAL A 439 -12.72 -22.24 3.41
N VAL A 440 -11.75 -22.89 4.03
CA VAL A 440 -11.99 -23.95 5.03
C VAL A 440 -12.71 -23.38 6.26
N GLY A 441 -12.36 -22.18 6.71
CA GLY A 441 -13.09 -21.47 7.77
C GLY A 441 -14.58 -21.27 7.42
N TYR A 442 -14.88 -20.90 6.17
CA TYR A 442 -16.26 -20.84 5.69
C TYR A 442 -16.92 -22.21 5.65
N LEU A 443 -16.25 -23.25 5.14
CA LEU A 443 -16.79 -24.60 5.11
C LEU A 443 -17.16 -25.10 6.51
N ILE A 444 -16.31 -24.82 7.51
CA ILE A 444 -16.58 -25.11 8.93
C ILE A 444 -17.82 -24.36 9.41
N ALA A 445 -17.86 -23.04 9.20
CA ALA A 445 -18.99 -22.21 9.63
C ALA A 445 -20.30 -22.63 8.95
N LEU A 446 -20.23 -23.04 7.68
CA LEU A 446 -21.34 -23.61 6.96
C LEU A 446 -21.78 -24.87 7.69
N ILE A 447 -20.95 -25.91 7.78
CA ILE A 447 -21.23 -27.21 8.43
C ILE A 447 -21.84 -27.06 9.84
N ASP A 448 -21.29 -26.18 10.68
CA ASP A 448 -21.74 -26.00 12.07
C ASP A 448 -23.19 -25.48 12.17
N GLN A 449 -23.70 -24.79 11.15
CA GLN A 449 -25.05 -24.22 11.16
C GLN A 449 -26.19 -25.22 10.88
N ASN A 450 -25.87 -26.46 10.47
CA ASN A 450 -26.83 -27.56 10.25
C ASN A 450 -28.06 -27.22 9.35
N ASN A 451 -27.97 -26.20 8.49
CA ASN A 451 -29.07 -25.71 7.64
C ASN A 451 -28.79 -25.93 6.14
N PHE A 452 -28.53 -27.16 5.71
CA PHE A 452 -28.24 -27.49 4.30
C PHE A 452 -29.36 -28.28 3.65
N THR A 453 -29.62 -28.00 2.37
CA THR A 453 -30.50 -28.77 1.49
C THR A 453 -29.75 -29.97 0.88
N SER A 454 -30.45 -30.89 0.22
CA SER A 454 -29.80 -32.01 -0.47
C SER A 454 -28.89 -31.58 -1.62
N GLU A 455 -29.15 -30.42 -2.24
CA GLU A 455 -28.29 -29.84 -3.28
C GLU A 455 -27.00 -29.24 -2.69
N ASP A 456 -27.09 -28.61 -1.51
CA ASP A 456 -25.94 -28.09 -0.78
C ASP A 456 -24.94 -29.21 -0.43
N ASN A 457 -25.44 -30.41 -0.10
CA ASN A 457 -24.60 -31.59 0.17
C ASN A 457 -23.68 -31.96 -1.01
N GLY A 458 -24.15 -31.80 -2.26
CA GLY A 458 -23.35 -32.09 -3.45
C GLY A 458 -22.15 -31.13 -3.57
N SER A 459 -22.37 -29.84 -3.34
CA SER A 459 -21.31 -28.84 -3.36
C SER A 459 -20.33 -28.98 -2.19
N ILE A 460 -20.84 -29.27 -0.98
CA ILE A 460 -20.00 -29.59 0.19
C ILE A 460 -19.13 -30.81 -0.12
N PHE A 461 -19.69 -31.84 -0.74
CA PHE A 461 -18.95 -33.04 -1.13
C PHE A 461 -17.82 -32.73 -2.13
N LEU A 462 -18.08 -31.92 -3.15
CA LEU A 462 -17.05 -31.48 -4.12
C LEU A 462 -15.96 -30.63 -3.46
N ALA A 463 -16.32 -29.80 -2.48
CA ALA A 463 -15.37 -29.03 -1.69
C ALA A 463 -14.47 -29.95 -0.85
N CYS A 464 -15.08 -30.94 -0.18
CA CYS A 464 -14.37 -31.97 0.56
C CYS A 464 -13.45 -32.80 -0.34
N ASP A 465 -13.89 -33.17 -1.55
CA ASP A 465 -13.04 -33.87 -2.54
C ASP A 465 -11.83 -33.01 -2.94
N THR A 466 -12.01 -31.70 -3.10
CA THR A 466 -10.92 -30.77 -3.40
C THR A 466 -9.92 -30.69 -2.23
N ILE A 467 -10.41 -30.65 -0.98
CA ILE A 467 -9.58 -30.68 0.24
C ILE A 467 -8.82 -32.01 0.34
N LEU A 468 -9.49 -33.13 0.12
CA LEU A 468 -8.89 -34.46 0.12
C LEU A 468 -7.73 -34.54 -0.89
N ASN A 469 -7.96 -34.09 -2.12
CA ASN A 469 -6.94 -34.03 -3.17
C ASN A 469 -5.75 -33.11 -2.82
N LEU A 470 -5.99 -32.08 -2.02
CA LEU A 470 -4.94 -31.19 -1.51
C LEU A 470 -4.12 -31.86 -0.40
N LEU A 471 -4.78 -32.54 0.53
CA LEU A 471 -4.14 -33.31 1.60
C LEU A 471 -3.32 -34.50 1.05
N LEU A 472 -3.78 -35.17 -0.01
CA LEU A 472 -2.99 -36.25 -0.63
C LEU A 472 -1.69 -35.77 -1.29
N LYS A 473 -1.55 -34.48 -1.59
CA LYS A 473 -0.33 -33.88 -2.15
C LYS A 473 0.62 -33.31 -1.07
N GLN A 474 0.44 -33.74 0.19
CA GLN A 474 1.11 -33.20 1.37
C GLN A 474 2.64 -33.17 1.30
N GLU A 475 3.29 -34.12 0.62
CA GLU A 475 4.76 -34.13 0.49
C GLU A 475 5.33 -32.94 -0.29
N GLN A 476 4.50 -32.23 -1.07
CA GLN A 476 4.90 -31.07 -1.88
C GLN A 476 4.56 -29.72 -1.23
N ILE A 477 3.79 -29.72 -0.13
CA ILE A 477 3.24 -28.53 0.52
C ILE A 477 3.67 -28.57 1.99
N LYS A 478 4.44 -27.58 2.47
CA LYS A 478 4.79 -27.49 3.90
C LYS A 478 3.58 -26.98 4.69
N PHE A 479 2.86 -27.90 5.34
CA PHE A 479 1.80 -27.56 6.29
C PHE A 479 2.43 -27.04 7.60
N PRO A 480 2.01 -25.89 8.14
CA PRO A 480 2.22 -25.58 9.55
C PRO A 480 1.44 -26.61 10.37
N SER A 481 2.14 -27.38 11.20
CA SER A 481 1.54 -28.43 12.05
C SER A 481 0.52 -27.90 13.08
N ASP A 482 0.48 -26.58 13.28
CA ASP A 482 -0.18 -25.93 14.41
C ASP A 482 -1.31 -24.96 13.98
N ASP A 483 -1.80 -25.02 12.73
CA ASP A 483 -2.92 -24.16 12.31
C ASP A 483 -4.25 -24.64 12.92
N PRO A 484 -4.94 -23.81 13.73
CA PRO A 484 -6.21 -24.17 14.38
C PRO A 484 -7.32 -24.59 13.42
N SER A 485 -7.25 -24.16 12.17
CA SER A 485 -8.28 -24.39 11.16
C SER A 485 -8.45 -25.87 10.82
N PHE A 486 -7.38 -26.67 10.86
CA PHE A 486 -7.47 -28.12 10.62
C PHE A 486 -8.10 -28.86 11.80
N ILE A 487 -7.83 -28.40 13.02
CA ILE A 487 -8.46 -28.95 14.23
C ILE A 487 -9.96 -28.65 14.20
N ARG A 488 -10.34 -27.43 13.85
CA ARG A 488 -11.75 -27.06 13.67
C ARG A 488 -12.41 -27.81 12.51
N LEU A 489 -11.69 -28.07 11.42
CA LEU A 489 -12.19 -28.89 10.31
C LEU A 489 -12.44 -30.35 10.73
N LEU A 490 -11.53 -30.94 11.52
CA LEU A 490 -11.72 -32.28 12.10
C LEU A 490 -13.03 -32.36 12.90
N VAL A 491 -13.25 -31.38 13.78
CA VAL A 491 -14.45 -31.30 14.62
C VAL A 491 -15.70 -31.14 13.74
N ALA A 492 -15.69 -30.18 12.81
CA ALA A 492 -16.82 -29.92 11.91
C ALA A 492 -17.20 -31.16 11.06
N LEU A 493 -16.23 -31.82 10.43
CA LEU A 493 -16.47 -33.02 9.63
C LEU A 493 -16.98 -34.19 10.48
N SER A 494 -16.52 -34.32 11.73
CA SER A 494 -17.02 -35.34 12.65
C SER A 494 -18.50 -35.12 13.01
N HIS A 495 -18.92 -33.87 13.18
CA HIS A 495 -20.31 -33.51 13.42
C HIS A 495 -21.17 -33.61 12.15
N TRP A 496 -20.63 -33.24 10.98
CA TRP A 496 -21.34 -33.35 9.71
C TRP A 496 -21.76 -34.78 9.41
N ALA A 497 -20.87 -35.74 9.67
CA ALA A 497 -21.17 -37.15 9.51
C ALA A 497 -22.03 -37.72 10.66
N GLU A 498 -22.13 -37.03 11.80
CA GLU A 498 -22.91 -37.45 12.96
C GLU A 498 -24.42 -37.23 12.74
N GLY A 499 -25.03 -38.17 12.02
CA GLY A 499 -26.47 -38.16 11.72
C GLY A 499 -26.81 -38.49 10.26
N MET A 500 -25.78 -38.72 9.44
CA MET A 500 -25.92 -39.12 8.05
C MET A 500 -25.74 -40.63 7.91
N ASP A 501 -26.63 -41.30 7.16
CA ASP A 501 -26.51 -42.72 6.79
C ASP A 501 -25.92 -42.90 5.38
N ASP A 502 -25.39 -41.83 4.77
CA ASP A 502 -24.79 -41.84 3.45
C ASP A 502 -23.33 -42.33 3.51
N ALA A 503 -23.07 -43.49 2.91
CA ALA A 503 -21.76 -44.13 2.89
C ALA A 503 -20.68 -43.22 2.30
N SER A 504 -20.99 -42.51 1.21
CA SER A 504 -20.02 -41.65 0.54
C SER A 504 -19.58 -40.50 1.44
N ILE A 505 -20.50 -39.91 2.21
CA ILE A 505 -20.19 -38.80 3.13
C ILE A 505 -19.37 -39.26 4.33
N ILE A 506 -19.73 -40.41 4.93
CA ILE A 506 -18.95 -41.01 6.02
C ILE A 506 -17.53 -41.33 5.54
N MET A 507 -17.39 -41.91 4.34
CA MET A 507 -16.08 -42.26 3.78
C MET A 507 -15.24 -41.02 3.44
N MET A 508 -15.83 -39.98 2.86
CA MET A 508 -15.14 -38.72 2.55
C MET A 508 -14.66 -38.02 3.83
N ALA A 509 -15.56 -37.81 4.80
CA ALA A 509 -15.22 -37.20 6.08
C ALA A 509 -14.14 -37.99 6.82
N SER A 510 -14.26 -39.33 6.88
CA SER A 510 -13.28 -40.20 7.52
C SER A 510 -11.91 -40.15 6.84
N SER A 511 -11.86 -40.04 5.51
CA SER A 511 -10.61 -39.94 4.75
C SER A 511 -9.87 -38.63 5.06
N ILE A 512 -10.58 -37.50 5.02
CA ILE A 512 -10.01 -36.20 5.36
C ILE A 512 -9.54 -36.18 6.82
N CYS A 513 -10.38 -36.62 7.76
CA CYS A 513 -10.02 -36.70 9.17
C CYS A 513 -8.78 -37.59 9.39
N SER A 514 -8.68 -38.72 8.70
CA SER A 514 -7.53 -39.63 8.83
C SER A 514 -6.23 -38.99 8.35
N LEU A 515 -6.24 -38.24 7.25
CA LEU A 515 -5.06 -37.51 6.76
C LEU A 515 -4.67 -36.33 7.66
N ILE A 516 -5.63 -35.66 8.30
CA ILE A 516 -5.32 -34.60 9.27
C ILE A 516 -4.72 -35.21 10.54
N LEU A 517 -5.22 -36.37 11.00
CA LEU A 517 -4.68 -37.09 12.16
C LEU A 517 -3.22 -37.53 11.94
N GLU A 518 -2.80 -37.80 10.71
CA GLU A 518 -1.39 -38.06 10.39
C GLU A 518 -0.46 -36.90 10.76
N LEU A 519 -0.96 -35.67 10.68
CA LEU A 519 -0.18 -34.45 10.88
C LEU A 519 -0.11 -33.99 12.35
N THR A 520 -0.85 -34.63 13.26
CA THR A 520 -0.98 -34.20 14.65
C THR A 520 -0.77 -35.36 15.64
N SER A 521 -1.02 -35.13 16.93
CA SER A 521 -0.94 -36.13 18.00
C SER A 521 -2.11 -35.97 18.98
N GLU A 522 -2.46 -37.02 19.70
CA GLU A 522 -3.56 -36.96 20.68
C GLU A 522 -3.29 -35.94 21.79
N GLU A 523 -2.04 -35.82 22.23
CA GLU A 523 -1.62 -34.82 23.22
C GLU A 523 -1.76 -33.39 22.68
N SER A 524 -1.38 -33.16 21.42
CA SER A 524 -1.53 -31.85 20.76
C SER A 524 -3.00 -31.45 20.61
N LEU A 525 -3.88 -32.39 20.25
CA LEU A 525 -5.31 -32.11 20.11
C LEU A 525 -5.97 -31.82 21.46
N LEU A 526 -5.72 -32.65 22.49
CA LEU A 526 -6.35 -32.47 23.80
C LEU A 526 -5.90 -31.20 24.53
N ASN A 527 -4.72 -30.67 24.19
CA ASN A 527 -4.23 -29.40 24.73
C ASN A 527 -4.73 -28.16 23.95
N HIS A 528 -5.44 -28.34 22.84
CA HIS A 528 -5.91 -27.24 22.00
C HIS A 528 -7.22 -26.63 22.55
N PRO A 529 -7.36 -25.29 22.62
CA PRO A 529 -8.54 -24.65 23.21
C PRO A 529 -9.86 -24.95 22.47
N ASP A 530 -9.79 -25.17 21.15
CA ASP A 530 -10.96 -25.45 20.30
C ASP A 530 -11.29 -26.95 20.17
N PHE A 531 -10.70 -27.82 21.00
CA PHE A 531 -10.92 -29.27 20.93
C PHE A 531 -11.26 -29.85 22.31
N THR A 532 -12.36 -30.59 22.39
CA THR A 532 -12.88 -31.14 23.65
C THR A 532 -12.75 -32.66 23.70
N SER A 533 -12.88 -33.22 24.91
CA SER A 533 -12.97 -34.67 25.09
C SER A 533 -14.23 -35.29 24.48
N GLY A 534 -15.23 -34.50 24.10
CA GLY A 534 -16.39 -34.98 23.34
C GLY A 534 -16.03 -35.24 21.88
N ASP A 535 -15.23 -34.35 21.30
CA ASP A 535 -14.85 -34.39 19.88
C ASP A 535 -14.00 -35.63 19.55
N ILE A 536 -13.13 -36.05 20.47
CA ILE A 536 -12.38 -37.31 20.30
C ILE A 536 -13.32 -38.53 20.27
N GLY A 537 -14.44 -38.48 20.99
CA GLY A 537 -15.48 -39.51 20.96
C GLY A 537 -16.22 -39.55 19.62
N ASN A 538 -16.53 -38.37 19.07
CA ASN A 538 -17.19 -38.23 17.77
C ASN A 538 -16.29 -38.70 16.61
N LEU A 539 -15.02 -38.31 16.62
CA LEU A 539 -14.00 -38.82 15.69
C LEU A 539 -13.84 -40.34 15.79
N SER A 540 -13.79 -40.88 17.02
CA SER A 540 -13.71 -42.33 17.25
C SER A 540 -14.93 -43.08 16.68
N LYS A 541 -16.11 -42.46 16.74
CA LYS A 541 -17.35 -43.01 16.18
C LYS A 541 -17.35 -42.96 14.66
N LEU A 542 -16.91 -41.84 14.08
CA LEU A 542 -16.78 -41.67 12.63
C LEU A 542 -15.85 -42.72 12.01
N ILE A 543 -14.61 -42.82 12.51
CA ILE A 543 -13.61 -43.77 11.99
C ILE A 543 -14.10 -45.21 12.16
N ARG A 544 -14.75 -45.53 13.28
CA ARG A 544 -15.36 -46.84 13.48
C ARG A 544 -16.49 -47.13 12.49
N GLN A 545 -17.36 -46.15 12.20
CA GLN A 545 -18.43 -46.30 11.23
C GLN A 545 -17.88 -46.57 9.82
N SER A 546 -16.80 -45.91 9.39
CA SER A 546 -16.20 -46.18 8.08
C SER A 546 -15.68 -47.62 7.94
N PHE A 547 -15.09 -48.18 9.01
CA PHE A 547 -14.66 -49.60 9.03
C PHE A 547 -15.83 -50.59 9.03
N VAL A 548 -16.96 -50.23 9.65
CA VAL A 548 -18.17 -51.08 9.64
C VAL A 548 -18.83 -51.10 8.26
N MET A 549 -18.99 -49.94 7.62
CA MET A 549 -19.70 -49.82 6.34
C MET A 549 -18.97 -50.53 5.20
N CYS A 550 -17.64 -50.40 5.13
CA CYS A 550 -16.85 -51.13 4.12
C CYS A 550 -16.88 -52.66 4.32
N GLY A 551 -17.20 -53.14 5.53
CA GLY A 551 -17.41 -54.56 5.82
C GLY A 551 -18.77 -55.11 5.38
N GLN A 552 -19.75 -54.24 5.07
CA GLN A 552 -21.13 -54.62 4.74
C GLN A 552 -21.46 -54.49 3.23
N ASP A 553 -20.85 -53.56 2.48
CA ASP A 553 -21.28 -53.19 1.10
C ASP A 553 -20.32 -53.57 -0.06
N LEU A 554 -19.49 -54.60 0.08
CA LEU A 554 -18.49 -54.99 -0.92
C LEU A 554 -19.02 -55.60 -2.26
N ILE A 555 -20.25 -55.33 -2.71
CA ILE A 555 -20.82 -55.97 -3.92
C ILE A 555 -21.64 -55.02 -4.83
N SER A 556 -21.10 -53.85 -5.16
CA SER A 556 -21.67 -52.97 -6.22
C SER A 556 -20.56 -52.30 -7.04
N ASP A 557 -20.73 -52.20 -8.37
CA ASP A 557 -19.79 -51.54 -9.30
C ASP A 557 -19.69 -50.01 -9.05
N ASP A 558 -20.68 -49.41 -8.37
CA ASP A 558 -20.67 -48.00 -7.94
C ASP A 558 -19.73 -47.75 -6.73
N ALA A 559 -19.21 -48.80 -6.08
CA ALA A 559 -18.41 -48.72 -4.85
C ALA A 559 -16.90 -48.48 -5.08
N LYS A 560 -16.41 -48.31 -6.32
CA LYS A 560 -14.96 -48.15 -6.57
C LYS A 560 -14.36 -46.91 -5.92
N ALA A 561 -15.06 -45.77 -5.96
CA ALA A 561 -14.61 -44.55 -5.31
C ALA A 561 -14.54 -44.72 -3.78
N GLU A 562 -15.50 -45.45 -3.20
CA GLU A 562 -15.53 -45.77 -1.77
C GLU A 562 -14.39 -46.73 -1.38
N VAL A 563 -13.99 -47.65 -2.27
CA VAL A 563 -12.83 -48.53 -2.07
C VAL A 563 -11.52 -47.74 -2.03
N ASP A 564 -11.33 -46.74 -2.89
CA ASP A 564 -10.13 -45.90 -2.89
C ASP A 564 -10.05 -45.05 -1.60
N LEU A 565 -11.18 -44.46 -1.19
CA LEU A 565 -11.29 -43.75 0.10
C LEU A 565 -10.99 -44.68 1.29
N PHE A 566 -11.49 -45.92 1.26
CA PHE A 566 -11.21 -46.90 2.31
C PHE A 566 -9.72 -47.27 2.40
N GLN A 567 -9.03 -47.37 1.26
CA GLN A 567 -7.59 -47.59 1.24
C GLN A 567 -6.83 -46.43 1.89
N ILE A 568 -7.24 -45.19 1.62
CA ILE A 568 -6.68 -43.98 2.26
C ILE A 568 -6.87 -44.04 3.78
N ILE A 569 -8.09 -44.34 4.24
CA ILE A 569 -8.38 -44.44 5.68
C ILE A 569 -7.53 -45.55 6.33
N THR A 570 -7.43 -46.72 5.70
CA THR A 570 -6.72 -47.87 6.26
C THR A 570 -5.21 -47.65 6.29
N SER A 571 -4.63 -47.07 5.23
CA SER A 571 -3.21 -46.74 5.18
C SER A 571 -2.87 -45.67 6.21
N ALA A 572 -3.67 -44.60 6.29
CA ALA A 572 -3.47 -43.54 7.26
C ALA A 572 -3.62 -44.06 8.69
N TYR A 573 -4.69 -44.80 9.00
CA TYR A 573 -4.90 -45.37 10.33
C TYR A 573 -3.71 -46.19 10.81
N SER A 574 -3.09 -46.98 9.94
CA SER A 574 -1.90 -47.77 10.30
C SER A 574 -0.67 -46.92 10.67
N SER A 575 -0.59 -45.68 10.17
CA SER A 575 0.52 -44.77 10.41
C SER A 575 0.36 -43.95 11.71
N TRP A 576 -0.88 -43.64 12.11
CA TRP A 576 -1.16 -42.77 13.26
C TRP A 576 -1.84 -43.44 14.45
N ALA A 577 -2.45 -44.63 14.32
CA ALA A 577 -3.24 -45.25 15.40
C ALA A 577 -2.50 -45.35 16.74
N ASP A 578 -1.19 -45.62 16.73
CA ASP A 578 -0.38 -45.71 17.96
C ASP A 578 -0.18 -44.36 18.65
N ARG A 579 -0.29 -43.24 17.91
CA ARG A 579 -0.27 -41.88 18.47
C ARG A 579 -1.62 -41.46 19.08
N PHE A 580 -2.69 -42.21 18.81
CA PHE A 580 -4.06 -41.91 19.24
C PHE A 580 -4.71 -43.10 20.00
N PRO A 581 -4.21 -43.43 21.21
CA PRO A 581 -4.71 -44.56 22.00
C PRO A 581 -6.22 -44.54 22.27
N SER A 582 -6.83 -43.35 22.46
CA SER A 582 -8.28 -43.25 22.74
C SER A 582 -9.12 -43.68 21.54
N ILE A 583 -8.72 -43.24 20.33
CA ILE A 583 -9.37 -43.60 19.07
C ILE A 583 -9.13 -45.08 18.77
N LYS A 584 -7.89 -45.55 18.92
CA LYS A 584 -7.52 -46.95 18.70
C LYS A 584 -8.35 -47.91 19.55
N GLN A 585 -8.48 -47.62 20.85
CA GLN A 585 -9.27 -48.42 21.76
C GLN A 585 -10.74 -48.48 21.33
N ALA A 586 -11.32 -47.34 20.93
CA ALA A 586 -12.71 -47.28 20.49
C ALA A 586 -12.96 -48.07 19.20
N VAL A 587 -12.05 -48.01 18.23
CA VAL A 587 -12.16 -48.76 16.96
C VAL A 587 -11.99 -50.27 17.20
N GLU A 588 -10.97 -50.67 17.96
CA GLU A 588 -10.64 -52.09 18.20
C GLU A 588 -11.59 -52.81 19.19
N SER A 589 -12.27 -52.06 20.06
CA SER A 589 -13.24 -52.62 21.03
C SER A 589 -14.50 -53.24 20.39
N SER A 590 -14.75 -52.99 19.11
CA SER A 590 -15.95 -53.45 18.38
C SER A 590 -15.88 -54.88 17.82
N GLY A 591 -14.81 -55.63 18.08
CA GLY A 591 -14.60 -56.99 17.56
C GLY A 591 -13.58 -57.03 16.41
N PRO A 592 -13.20 -58.23 15.93
CA PRO A 592 -12.11 -58.38 14.96
C PRO A 592 -12.55 -57.87 13.59
N PHE A 593 -12.36 -56.58 13.34
CA PHE A 593 -12.30 -56.05 11.98
C PHE A 593 -11.15 -56.76 11.28
N GLY A 594 -11.46 -57.45 10.19
CA GLY A 594 -10.47 -58.16 9.41
C GLY A 594 -9.51 -57.16 8.76
N PHE A 595 -8.47 -56.75 9.49
CA PHE A 595 -7.21 -56.33 8.90
C PHE A 595 -6.62 -57.55 8.19
N ARG A 596 -7.18 -57.91 7.02
CA ARG A 596 -6.42 -58.68 6.05
C ARG A 596 -5.37 -57.72 5.53
N HIS A 597 -4.16 -57.84 6.08
CA HIS A 597 -2.93 -57.38 5.45
C HIS A 597 -3.03 -57.67 3.95
N VAL A 598 -3.18 -56.62 3.15
CA VAL A 598 -2.85 -56.68 1.73
C VAL A 598 -1.35 -56.52 1.69
N SER A 599 -0.67 -57.66 1.67
CA SER A 599 0.75 -57.82 1.38
C SER A 599 1.06 -57.53 -0.07
#